data_AF-A0A7X7EAI3-F1
#
_entry.id   AF-A0A7X7EAI3-F1
#
_cell.length_a   1.000
_cell.length_b   1.000
_cell.length_c   1.000
_cell.angle_alpha   90.00
_cell.angle_beta   90.00
_cell.angle_gamma   90.00
#
_symmetry.space_group_name_H-M   'P 1'
#
loop_
_entity.id
_entity.type
_entity.pdbx_description
1 polymer ?
#
loop_
_entity_poly.entity_id
_entity_poly.type
_entity_poly.pdbx_seq_one_letter_code
_entity_poly.pdbx_strand_id
1 'polypeptide(L)'
;MEKLKSKKKISIMQVIPAIGILISLVFIYLGFTKYGFWDEFKGPKPGFFPIVVSIFMLVASLLSFFFSFKEKSVNWPLEDWILPLSVAGILIATFIIGLLPSLAIYVLLWLKKFEKCSWKTTLIVFGIIAAIVVGAFGMWLGVPFPKGIILNMISN
;
A
#
# COMPACT_ATOMS: atom_id res chain seq x y z
N MET A 1 42.10 28.71 -11.73
CA MET A 1 40.64 28.87 -11.89
C MET A 1 40.24 27.84 -12.93
N GLU A 2 39.65 26.72 -12.56
CA GLU A 2 38.20 26.56 -12.67
C GLU A 2 37.79 25.39 -11.76
N LYS A 3 36.95 25.68 -10.77
CA LYS A 3 36.34 24.67 -9.90
C LYS A 3 35.45 23.81 -10.79
N LEU A 4 35.92 22.62 -11.18
CA LEU A 4 35.05 21.57 -11.73
C LEU A 4 34.00 21.26 -10.67
N LYS A 5 32.86 21.92 -10.85
CA LYS A 5 31.65 21.83 -10.05
C LYS A 5 31.18 20.38 -10.15
N SER A 6 31.64 19.54 -9.23
CA SER A 6 31.08 18.21 -9.01
C SER A 6 29.57 18.40 -8.85
N LYS A 7 28.81 18.13 -9.91
CA LYS A 7 27.36 18.04 -9.82
C LYS A 7 27.11 16.93 -8.82
N LYS A 8 26.76 17.29 -7.57
CA LYS A 8 26.26 16.34 -6.57
C LYS A 8 25.18 15.51 -7.27
N LYS A 9 25.51 14.26 -7.61
CA LYS A 9 24.54 13.34 -8.19
C LYS A 9 23.49 13.12 -7.11
N ILE A 10 22.26 13.54 -7.38
CA ILE A 10 21.13 13.26 -6.49
C ILE A 10 21.06 11.75 -6.37
N SER A 11 21.21 11.24 -5.14
CA SER A 11 21.17 9.81 -4.86
C SER A 11 19.72 9.34 -4.84
N ILE A 12 19.45 8.08 -5.22
CA ILE A 12 18.13 7.45 -5.07
C ILE A 12 17.60 7.57 -3.64
N MET A 13 18.51 7.62 -2.65
CA MET A 13 18.21 7.82 -1.23
C MET A 13 17.62 9.20 -0.89
N GLN A 14 17.79 10.19 -1.77
CA GLN A 14 17.15 11.51 -1.66
C GLN A 14 15.87 11.56 -2.48
N VAL A 15 15.85 10.87 -3.62
CA VAL A 15 14.70 10.85 -4.54
C VAL A 15 13.49 10.18 -3.90
N ILE A 16 13.65 9.00 -3.31
CA ILE A 16 12.55 8.26 -2.69
C ILE A 16 11.85 9.08 -1.58
N PRO A 17 12.55 9.61 -0.57
CA PRO A 17 11.89 10.42 0.45
C PRO A 17 11.38 11.77 -0.09
N ALA A 18 12.01 12.36 -1.11
CA ALA A 18 11.47 13.55 -1.77
C ALA A 18 10.12 13.28 -2.45
N ILE A 19 9.98 12.14 -3.15
CA ILE A 19 8.71 11.68 -3.71
C ILE A 19 7.70 11.44 -2.57
N GLY A 20 8.14 10.82 -1.47
CA GLY A 20 7.31 10.59 -0.30
C GLY A 20 6.72 11.89 0.27
N ILE A 21 7.55 12.93 0.43
CA ILE A 21 7.13 14.27 0.86
C ILE A 21 6.06 14.83 -0.09
N LEU A 22 6.28 14.76 -1.41
CA LEU A 22 5.33 15.27 -2.40
C LEU A 22 3.98 14.55 -2.33
N ILE A 23 4.00 13.20 -2.27
CA ILE A 23 2.80 12.39 -2.15
C ILE A 23 2.03 12.75 -0.87
N SER A 24 2.71 12.83 0.27
CA SER A 24 2.08 13.22 1.53
C SER A 24 1.39 14.58 1.45
N LEU A 25 2.06 15.58 0.87
CA LEU A 25 1.48 16.93 0.72
C LEU A 25 0.23 16.91 -0.17
N VAL A 26 0.25 16.14 -1.26
CA VAL A 26 -0.91 15.96 -2.15
C VAL A 26 -2.09 15.34 -1.39
N PHE A 27 -1.88 14.27 -0.64
CA PHE A 27 -2.97 13.60 0.10
C PHE A 27 -3.48 14.41 1.28
N ILE A 28 -2.63 15.18 1.96
CA ILE A 28 -3.07 16.15 2.98
C ILE A 28 -3.97 17.20 2.33
N TYR A 29 -3.53 17.78 1.21
CA TYR A 29 -4.29 18.79 0.48
C TYR A 29 -5.65 18.25 0.01
N LEU A 30 -5.66 17.10 -0.68
CA LEU A 30 -6.90 16.48 -1.16
C LEU A 30 -7.81 16.04 -0.01
N GLY A 31 -7.21 15.54 1.08
CA GLY A 31 -7.93 15.14 2.28
C GLY A 31 -8.74 16.30 2.87
N PHE A 32 -8.14 17.48 3.01
CA PHE A 32 -8.83 18.64 3.58
C PHE A 32 -9.78 19.31 2.58
N THR A 33 -9.40 19.40 1.30
CA THR A 33 -10.17 20.17 0.31
C THR A 33 -11.29 19.40 -0.38
N LYS A 34 -11.07 18.13 -0.71
CA LYS A 34 -12.05 17.31 -1.44
C LYS A 34 -12.77 16.30 -0.56
N TYR A 35 -12.04 15.61 0.30
CA TYR A 35 -12.58 14.45 1.01
C TYR A 35 -13.13 14.79 2.40
N GLY A 36 -12.74 15.94 2.95
CA GLY A 36 -13.09 16.37 4.30
C GLY A 36 -12.44 15.53 5.40
N PHE A 37 -12.17 16.14 6.55
CA PHE A 37 -11.54 15.45 7.68
C PHE A 37 -12.56 14.86 8.67
N TRP A 38 -13.51 15.67 9.13
CA TRP A 38 -14.47 15.26 10.16
C TRP A 38 -15.85 15.86 9.88
N ASP A 39 -16.90 15.12 10.23
CA ASP A 39 -18.29 15.57 10.29
C ASP A 39 -18.78 15.56 11.74
N GLU A 40 -19.46 16.63 12.16
CA GLU A 40 -19.94 16.75 13.54
C GLU A 40 -20.96 15.66 13.91
N PHE A 41 -21.79 15.23 12.95
CA PHE A 41 -22.87 14.25 13.21
C PHE A 41 -22.56 12.86 12.65
N LYS A 42 -21.76 12.76 11.59
CA LYS A 42 -21.46 11.49 10.90
C LYS A 42 -20.07 10.91 11.20
N GLY A 43 -19.24 11.62 11.99
CA GLY A 43 -17.91 11.16 12.39
C GLY A 43 -16.84 11.32 11.30
N PRO A 44 -15.83 10.45 11.23
CA PRO A 44 -14.69 10.61 10.31
C PRO A 44 -15.13 10.57 8.85
N LYS A 45 -14.70 11.58 8.08
CA LYS A 45 -14.96 11.64 6.64
C LYS A 45 -13.94 10.80 5.86
N PRO A 46 -14.17 10.53 4.56
CA PRO A 46 -13.24 9.74 3.74
C PRO A 46 -11.80 10.28 3.71
N GLY A 47 -11.59 11.57 3.97
CA GLY A 47 -10.25 12.18 4.04
C GLY A 47 -9.52 11.96 5.36
N PHE A 48 -10.20 11.51 6.42
CA PHE A 48 -9.61 11.31 7.76
C PHE A 48 -8.37 10.42 7.72
N PHE A 49 -8.54 9.18 7.24
CA PHE A 49 -7.47 8.19 7.24
C PHE A 49 -6.30 8.58 6.31
N PRO A 50 -6.55 9.02 5.05
CA PRO A 50 -5.49 9.54 4.19
C PRO A 50 -4.69 10.68 4.81
N ILE A 51 -5.33 11.65 5.50
CA ILE A 51 -4.63 12.75 6.16
C ILE A 51 -3.71 12.22 7.26
N VAL A 52 -4.24 11.40 8.17
CA VAL A 52 -3.48 10.87 9.31
C VAL A 52 -2.24 10.12 8.83
N VAL A 53 -2.41 9.18 7.90
CA VAL A 53 -1.29 8.41 7.32
C VAL A 53 -0.30 9.32 6.61
N SER A 54 -0.78 10.32 5.87
CA SER A 54 0.08 11.24 5.13
C SER A 54 0.93 12.13 6.04
N ILE A 55 0.42 12.53 7.21
CA ILE A 55 1.20 13.27 8.22
C ILE A 55 2.35 12.41 8.74
N PHE A 56 2.07 11.17 9.15
CA PHE A 56 3.13 10.25 9.60
C PHE A 56 4.16 10.00 8.50
N MET A 57 3.69 9.78 7.27
CA MET A 57 4.55 9.59 6.10
C MET A 57 5.38 10.84 5.78
N LEU A 58 4.83 12.05 5.96
CA LEU A 58 5.56 13.30 5.75
C LEU A 58 6.70 13.43 6.75
N VAL A 59 6.43 13.18 8.04
CA VAL A 59 7.45 13.22 9.09
C VAL A 59 8.54 12.19 8.83
N ALA A 60 8.16 10.93 8.55
CA ALA A 60 9.12 9.87 8.24
C ALA A 60 9.97 10.21 7.00
N SER A 61 9.34 10.75 5.95
CA SER A 61 10.03 11.10 4.71
C SER A 61 10.96 12.31 4.89
N LEU A 62 10.58 13.31 5.68
CA LEU A 62 11.46 14.44 6.03
C LEU A 62 12.68 13.95 6.81
N LEU A 63 12.48 13.14 7.85
CA LEU A 63 13.58 12.56 8.64
C LEU A 63 14.51 11.73 7.75
N SER A 64 13.95 10.84 6.92
CA SER A 64 14.70 10.02 5.97
C SER A 64 15.48 10.88 4.97
N PHE A 65 14.89 11.95 4.45
CA PHE A 65 15.57 12.88 3.54
C PHE A 65 16.79 13.51 4.20
N PHE A 66 16.66 14.01 5.43
CA PHE A 66 17.78 14.63 6.15
C PHE A 66 18.86 13.63 6.55
N PHE A 67 18.49 12.41 6.93
CA PHE A 67 19.45 11.35 7.25
C PHE A 67 20.17 10.81 6.02
N SER A 68 19.53 10.82 4.84
CA SER A 68 20.13 10.35 3.59
C SER A 68 21.44 11.06 3.21
N PHE A 69 21.65 12.30 3.66
CA PHE A 69 22.89 13.04 3.39
C PHE A 69 24.08 12.54 4.21
N LYS A 70 23.83 11.79 5.28
CA LYS A 70 24.85 11.24 6.18
C LYS A 70 25.16 9.77 5.88
N GLU A 71 24.30 9.10 5.14
CA GLU A 71 24.39 7.66 4.85
C GLU A 71 25.15 7.38 3.55
N LYS A 72 25.81 6.21 3.51
CA LYS A 72 26.44 5.71 2.29
C LYS A 72 25.39 5.13 1.35
N SER A 73 25.67 5.13 0.05
CA SER A 73 24.76 4.57 -0.96
C SER A 73 24.40 3.12 -0.65
N VAL A 74 23.11 2.85 -0.40
CA VAL A 74 22.56 1.52 -0.21
C VAL A 74 22.32 0.88 -1.59
N ASN A 75 22.72 -0.39 -1.73
CA ASN A 75 22.36 -1.20 -2.89
C ASN A 75 20.95 -1.74 -2.69
N TRP A 76 20.08 -1.58 -3.69
CA TRP A 76 18.68 -2.01 -3.64
C TRP A 76 18.51 -3.25 -4.52
N PRO A 77 18.63 -4.46 -3.95
CA PRO A 77 18.38 -5.68 -4.70
C PRO A 77 16.97 -5.69 -5.28
N LEU A 78 16.80 -6.29 -6.45
CA LEU A 78 15.49 -6.39 -7.11
C LEU A 78 14.53 -7.28 -6.31
N GLU A 79 15.07 -8.20 -5.51
CA GLU A 79 14.31 -9.07 -4.63
C GLU A 79 13.48 -8.29 -3.61
N ASP A 80 13.98 -7.14 -3.13
CA ASP A 80 13.28 -6.30 -2.14
C ASP A 80 12.02 -5.64 -2.72
N TRP A 81 11.94 -5.50 -4.04
CA TRP A 81 10.79 -4.89 -4.73
C TRP A 81 9.60 -5.82 -4.87
N ILE A 82 9.80 -7.13 -4.66
CA ILE A 82 8.76 -8.14 -4.84
C ILE A 82 7.55 -7.86 -3.95
N LEU A 83 7.78 -7.45 -2.70
CA LEU A 83 6.69 -7.18 -1.75
C LEU A 83 5.88 -5.93 -2.15
N PRO A 84 6.48 -4.74 -2.39
CA PRO A 84 5.76 -3.58 -2.90
C PRO A 84 5.01 -3.85 -4.22
N LEU A 85 5.64 -4.56 -5.16
CA LEU A 85 5.03 -4.94 -6.44
C LEU A 85 3.84 -5.89 -6.24
N SER A 86 3.92 -6.80 -5.27
CA SER A 86 2.81 -7.68 -4.94
C SER A 86 1.61 -6.91 -4.39
N VAL A 87 1.83 -5.92 -3.53
CA VAL A 87 0.76 -5.04 -3.02
C VAL A 87 0.12 -4.26 -4.17
N ALA A 88 0.91 -3.65 -5.05
CA ALA A 88 0.40 -2.98 -6.24
C ALA A 88 -0.41 -3.94 -7.15
N GLY A 89 0.07 -5.17 -7.30
CA GLY A 89 -0.62 -6.23 -8.04
C GLY A 89 -1.98 -6.59 -7.44
N ILE A 90 -2.09 -6.70 -6.11
CA ILE A 90 -3.38 -6.95 -5.42
C ILE A 90 -4.35 -5.80 -5.66
N LEU A 91 -3.88 -4.56 -5.59
CA LEU A 91 -4.73 -3.38 -5.83
C LEU A 91 -5.29 -3.40 -7.25
N ILE A 92 -4.45 -3.65 -8.25
CA ILE A 92 -4.88 -3.76 -9.66
C ILE A 92 -5.85 -4.92 -9.84
N ALA A 93 -5.53 -6.11 -9.31
CA ALA A 93 -6.39 -7.28 -9.38
C ALA A 93 -7.75 -7.02 -8.72
N THR A 94 -7.78 -6.26 -7.61
CA THR A 94 -9.02 -5.92 -6.90
C THR A 94 -9.99 -5.14 -7.79
N PHE A 95 -9.50 -4.25 -8.66
CA PHE A 95 -10.36 -3.58 -9.63
C PHE A 95 -10.94 -4.54 -10.67
N ILE A 96 -10.21 -5.58 -11.05
CA ILE A 96 -10.62 -6.50 -12.13
C ILE A 96 -11.56 -7.58 -11.60
N ILE A 97 -11.13 -8.34 -10.60
CA ILE A 97 -11.82 -9.54 -10.09
C ILE A 97 -12.46 -9.34 -8.71
N GLY A 98 -12.19 -8.21 -8.03
CA GLY A 98 -12.67 -7.94 -6.68
C GLY A 98 -11.65 -8.29 -5.60
N LEU A 99 -11.87 -7.76 -4.39
CA LEU A 99 -10.90 -7.82 -3.30
C LEU A 99 -10.69 -9.25 -2.79
N LEU A 100 -11.79 -9.97 -2.52
CA LEU A 100 -11.73 -11.33 -1.96
C LEU A 100 -10.96 -12.31 -2.85
N PRO A 101 -11.25 -12.46 -4.15
CA PRO A 101 -10.48 -13.37 -5.00
C PRO A 101 -9.05 -12.88 -5.25
N SER A 102 -8.79 -11.56 -5.26
CA SER A 102 -7.42 -11.03 -5.36
C SER A 102 -6.57 -11.43 -4.15
N LEU A 103 -7.11 -11.27 -2.94
CA LEU A 103 -6.44 -11.70 -1.71
C LEU A 103 -6.27 -13.21 -1.66
N ALA A 104 -7.27 -13.98 -2.11
CA ALA A 104 -7.19 -15.43 -2.16
C ALA A 104 -6.02 -15.91 -3.06
N ILE A 105 -5.94 -15.36 -4.27
CA ILE A 105 -4.84 -15.65 -5.20
C ILE A 105 -3.50 -15.26 -4.58
N TYR A 106 -3.41 -14.06 -3.98
CA TYR A 106 -2.18 -13.61 -3.35
C TYR A 106 -1.72 -14.54 -2.24
N VAL A 107 -2.60 -14.91 -1.29
CA VAL A 107 -2.25 -15.80 -0.17
C VAL A 107 -1.78 -17.16 -0.69
N LEU A 108 -2.49 -17.75 -1.65
CA LEU A 108 -2.11 -19.06 -2.21
C LEU A 108 -0.77 -18.99 -2.94
N LEU A 109 -0.55 -17.97 -3.77
CA LEU A 109 0.71 -17.79 -4.49
C LEU A 109 1.86 -17.47 -3.54
N TRP A 110 1.63 -16.64 -2.53
CA TRP A 110 2.64 -16.25 -1.57
C TRP A 110 3.12 -17.45 -0.75
N LEU A 111 2.18 -18.15 -0.09
CA LEU A 111 2.49 -19.32 0.72
C LEU A 111 3.15 -20.42 -0.12
N LYS A 112 2.70 -20.62 -1.37
CA LYS A 112 3.20 -21.71 -2.19
C LYS A 112 4.53 -21.42 -2.88
N LYS A 113 4.69 -20.23 -3.47
CA LYS A 113 5.82 -19.88 -4.32
C LYS A 113 6.94 -19.19 -3.57
N PHE A 114 6.60 -18.29 -2.64
CA PHE A 114 7.57 -17.51 -1.88
C PHE A 114 7.97 -18.23 -0.59
N GLU A 115 6.99 -18.67 0.20
CA GLU A 115 7.27 -19.37 1.47
C GLU A 115 7.50 -20.88 1.30
N LYS A 116 7.23 -21.43 0.11
CA LYS A 116 7.43 -22.84 -0.24
C LYS A 116 6.74 -23.82 0.72
N CYS A 117 5.60 -23.42 1.28
CA CYS A 117 4.85 -24.25 2.21
C CYS A 117 4.27 -25.52 1.54
N SER A 118 3.97 -26.52 2.38
CA SER A 118 3.24 -27.71 1.94
C SER A 118 1.81 -27.36 1.52
N TRP A 119 1.21 -28.15 0.62
CA TRP A 119 -0.18 -27.93 0.19
C TRP A 119 -1.18 -28.06 1.34
N LYS A 120 -0.92 -28.96 2.30
CA LYS A 120 -1.75 -29.10 3.50
C LYS A 120 -1.75 -27.81 4.31
N THR A 121 -0.56 -27.28 4.62
CA THR A 121 -0.41 -26.02 5.37
C THR A 121 -1.06 -24.85 4.62
N THR A 122 -0.81 -24.75 3.32
CA THR A 122 -1.33 -23.66 2.47
C THR A 122 -2.86 -23.61 2.52
N LEU A 123 -3.53 -24.75 2.34
CA LEU A 123 -4.99 -24.83 2.33
C LEU A 123 -5.61 -24.60 3.71
N ILE A 124 -4.97 -25.08 4.78
CA ILE A 124 -5.44 -24.84 6.16
C ILE A 124 -5.36 -23.34 6.48
N VAL A 125 -4.20 -22.71 6.24
CA VAL A 125 -4.00 -21.29 6.52
C VAL A 125 -4.95 -20.44 5.66
N PHE A 126 -5.07 -20.76 4.37
CA PHE A 126 -6.03 -20.11 3.49
C PHE A 126 -7.47 -20.24 4.01
N GLY A 127 -7.89 -21.44 4.43
CA GLY A 127 -9.21 -21.68 4.99
C GLY A 127 -9.49 -20.87 6.25
N ILE A 128 -8.53 -20.79 7.17
CA ILE A 128 -8.66 -19.99 8.40
C ILE A 128 -8.78 -18.50 8.06
N ILE A 129 -7.91 -17.97 7.19
CA ILE A 129 -7.96 -16.56 6.78
C ILE A 129 -9.28 -16.26 6.07
N ALA A 130 -9.72 -17.12 5.15
CA ALA A 130 -10.99 -16.95 4.45
C ALA A 130 -12.19 -16.97 5.41
N ALA A 131 -12.19 -17.87 6.40
CA ALA A 131 -13.23 -17.93 7.42
C ALA A 131 -13.29 -16.64 8.27
N ILE A 132 -12.14 -16.07 8.63
CA ILE A 132 -12.09 -14.80 9.37
C ILE A 132 -12.57 -13.65 8.50
N VAL A 133 -12.09 -13.53 7.25
CA VAL A 133 -12.47 -12.44 6.35
C VAL A 133 -13.96 -12.49 6.02
N VAL A 134 -14.48 -13.65 5.64
CA VAL A 134 -15.91 -13.77 5.31
C VAL A 134 -16.78 -13.74 6.55
N GLY A 135 -16.39 -14.46 7.61
CA GLY A 135 -17.16 -14.58 8.84
C GLY A 135 -17.19 -13.31 9.67
N ALA A 136 -16.01 -12.83 10.09
CA ALA A 136 -15.93 -11.65 10.96
C ALA A 136 -16.20 -10.36 10.18
N PHE A 137 -15.55 -10.16 9.03
CA PHE A 137 -15.70 -8.89 8.31
C PHE A 137 -16.93 -8.86 7.42
N GLY A 138 -17.16 -9.91 6.63
CA GLY A 138 -18.30 -9.96 5.70
C GLY A 138 -19.66 -10.12 6.39
N MET A 139 -19.80 -11.14 7.23
CA MET A 139 -21.08 -11.50 7.84
C MET A 139 -21.35 -10.74 9.15
N TRP A 140 -20.38 -10.66 10.07
CA TRP A 140 -20.60 -10.03 11.36
C TRP A 140 -20.53 -8.49 11.28
N LEU A 141 -19.47 -7.93 10.71
CA LEU A 141 -19.31 -6.48 10.60
C LEU A 141 -20.01 -5.86 9.37
N GLY A 142 -20.50 -6.67 8.44
CA GLY A 142 -21.22 -6.20 7.25
C GLY A 142 -20.35 -5.36 6.30
N VAL A 143 -19.04 -5.59 6.26
CA VAL A 143 -18.10 -4.81 5.44
C VAL A 143 -18.37 -5.04 3.95
N PRO A 144 -18.67 -3.99 3.16
CA PRO A 144 -18.93 -4.14 1.74
C PRO A 144 -17.61 -4.32 0.96
N PHE A 145 -17.33 -5.54 0.53
CA PHE A 145 -16.13 -5.83 -0.25
C PHE A 145 -16.26 -5.42 -1.73
N PRO A 146 -15.23 -4.80 -2.33
CA PRO A 146 -15.19 -4.51 -3.76
C PRO A 146 -15.32 -5.79 -4.61
N LYS A 147 -16.32 -5.83 -5.50
CA LYS A 147 -16.63 -6.98 -6.37
C LYS A 147 -15.81 -7.02 -7.68
N GLY A 148 -15.18 -5.91 -8.06
CA GLY A 148 -14.42 -5.79 -9.31
C GLY A 148 -15.31 -5.74 -10.55
N ILE A 149 -14.72 -5.38 -11.69
CA ILE A 149 -15.44 -5.18 -12.95
C ILE A 149 -16.08 -6.47 -13.46
N ILE A 150 -15.36 -7.61 -13.39
CA ILE A 150 -15.85 -8.89 -13.93
C ILE A 150 -17.10 -9.37 -13.19
N LEU A 151 -17.07 -9.37 -11.86
CA LEU A 151 -18.21 -9.84 -11.07
C LEU A 151 -19.41 -8.89 -11.22
N ASN A 152 -19.16 -7.58 -11.32
CA ASN A 152 -20.20 -6.59 -11.58
C ASN A 152 -20.86 -6.76 -12.96
N MET A 153 -20.13 -7.21 -13.99
CA MET A 153 -20.69 -7.50 -15.31
C MET A 153 -21.55 -8.77 -15.34
N ILE A 154 -21.28 -9.73 -14.45
CA ILE A 154 -22.03 -11.00 -14.38
C ILE A 154 -23.28 -10.87 -13.50
N SER A 155 -23.27 -9.98 -12.51
CA SER A 155 -24.37 -9.81 -11.55
C SER A 155 -25.45 -8.80 -11.98
N ASN A 156 -25.26 -8.11 -13.11
CA ASN A 156 -26.21 -7.18 -13.72
C ASN A 156 -26.86 -7.84 -14.94
#